data_AF-A0A4P5S314-F1
#
_entry.id   AF-A0A4P5S314-F1
#
_cell.length_a   1.000
_cell.length_b   1.000
_cell.length_c   1.000
_cell.angle_alpha   90.00
_cell.angle_beta   90.00
_cell.angle_gamma   90.00
#
_symmetry.space_group_name_H-M   'P 1'
#
loop_
_entity.id
_entity.type
_entity.pdbx_description
1 polymer ?
#
loop_
_entity_poly.entity_id
_entity_poly.type
_entity_poly.pdbx_seq_one_letter_code
_entity_poly.pdbx_strand_id
1 'polypeptide(L)'
;MELFDHDKVANVAGYVTLIHRQQYRKSLDNSKTPYIAHLYDVASILISAGAGSDEVCAGLLHDAIEDQGGNPQAENISRMFGSDVRTLVEGCTDSTSTDPDKKLPWEQRKEAYIKHFETASDSVRRVSCADKISNMRAIIADLEKTGNNTWNLFCRSIEHDGKKNTLPLDERRKKVLWYHDGIGKVVDDNSATIGKLADLYTSTLGQLHIAAETYTQ
;
A
#
# COMPACT_ATOMS: atom_id res chain seq x y z
N MET A 1 -5.09 28.00 7.06
CA MET A 1 -4.95 26.95 6.05
C MET A 1 -3.52 27.05 5.57
N GLU A 2 -2.69 26.07 5.91
CA GLU A 2 -1.32 26.03 5.41
C GLU A 2 -1.39 25.87 3.88
N LEU A 3 -0.58 26.64 3.15
CA LEU A 3 -0.50 26.52 1.70
C LEU A 3 0.13 25.18 1.34
N PHE A 4 -0.30 24.59 0.22
CA PHE A 4 0.29 23.37 -0.29
C PHE A 4 1.76 23.60 -0.65
N ASP A 5 2.68 22.90 0.03
CA ASP A 5 4.12 23.04 -0.20
C ASP A 5 4.58 22.22 -1.41
N HIS A 6 4.62 22.88 -2.56
CA HIS A 6 5.04 22.27 -3.82
C HIS A 6 6.52 21.86 -3.84
N ASP A 7 7.38 22.64 -3.19
CA ASP A 7 8.83 22.39 -3.18
C ASP A 7 9.15 21.15 -2.34
N LYS A 8 8.48 20.99 -1.19
CA LYS A 8 8.59 19.79 -0.36
C LYS A 8 8.16 18.54 -1.13
N VAL A 9 7.02 18.59 -1.82
CA VAL A 9 6.53 17.46 -2.65
C VAL A 9 7.50 17.14 -3.79
N ALA A 10 8.05 18.16 -4.48
CA ALA A 10 9.02 17.96 -5.55
C ALA A 10 10.32 17.30 -5.05
N ASN A 11 10.83 17.74 -3.89
CA ASN A 11 12.02 17.16 -3.26
C ASN A 11 11.81 15.70 -2.88
N VAL A 12 10.66 15.37 -2.27
CA VAL A 12 10.30 13.99 -1.95
C VAL A 12 10.19 13.15 -3.22
N ALA A 13 9.50 13.65 -4.26
CA ALA A 13 9.32 12.96 -5.53
C ALA A 13 10.67 12.60 -6.20
N GLY A 14 11.63 13.54 -6.20
CA GLY A 14 12.99 13.28 -6.69
C GLY A 14 13.71 12.22 -5.86
N TYR A 15 13.62 12.30 -4.53
CA TYR A 15 14.24 11.34 -3.63
C TYR A 15 13.68 9.92 -3.78
N VAL A 16 12.35 9.75 -3.78
CA VAL A 16 11.72 8.43 -3.91
C VAL A 16 12.01 7.79 -5.26
N THR A 17 12.07 8.60 -6.33
CA THR A 17 12.47 8.14 -7.66
C THR A 17 13.89 7.57 -7.65
N LEU A 18 14.81 8.18 -6.91
CA LEU A 18 16.19 7.72 -6.82
C LEU A 18 16.33 6.43 -6.01
N ILE A 19 15.70 6.33 -4.84
CA ILE A 19 15.84 5.14 -3.98
C ILE A 19 15.15 3.92 -4.63
N HIS A 20 13.98 4.10 -5.25
CA HIS A 20 13.23 3.04 -5.93
C HIS A 20 13.67 2.80 -7.40
N ARG A 21 14.77 3.39 -7.88
CA ARG A 21 15.17 3.39 -9.31
C ARG A 21 15.40 2.00 -9.93
N GLN A 22 15.63 0.97 -9.10
CA GLN A 22 15.81 -0.42 -9.53
C GLN A 22 14.62 -1.31 -9.16
N GLN A 23 13.57 -0.75 -8.54
CA GLN A 23 12.40 -1.49 -8.12
C GLN A 23 11.33 -1.48 -9.21
N TYR A 24 10.71 -2.63 -9.41
CA TYR A 24 9.62 -2.83 -10.35
C TYR A 24 8.42 -3.42 -9.61
N ARG A 25 7.22 -3.17 -10.13
CA ARG A 25 6.00 -3.83 -9.63
C ARG A 25 6.09 -5.33 -9.89
N LYS A 26 5.51 -6.12 -8.97
CA LYS A 26 5.34 -7.57 -9.19
C LYS A 26 4.32 -7.77 -10.31
N SER A 27 4.64 -8.63 -11.26
CA SER A 27 3.76 -8.94 -12.39
C SER A 27 4.00 -10.38 -12.86
N LEU A 28 3.00 -10.98 -13.53
CA LEU A 28 3.11 -12.32 -14.11
C LEU A 28 3.48 -12.31 -15.59
N ASP A 29 3.24 -11.20 -16.27
CA ASP A 29 3.55 -10.98 -17.69
C ASP A 29 4.99 -10.49 -17.91
N ASN A 30 5.80 -10.44 -16.84
CA ASN A 30 7.13 -9.82 -16.82
C ASN A 30 7.12 -8.34 -17.26
N SER A 31 5.97 -7.65 -17.14
CA SER A 31 5.92 -6.20 -17.33
C SER A 31 6.86 -5.55 -16.32
N LYS A 32 7.84 -4.80 -16.83
CA LYS A 32 8.82 -4.06 -16.03
C LYS A 32 8.26 -2.68 -15.69
N THR A 33 7.06 -2.63 -15.13
CA THR A 33 6.46 -1.37 -14.69
C THR A 33 7.28 -0.81 -13.52
N PRO A 34 7.90 0.38 -13.68
CA PRO A 34 8.71 0.98 -12.61
C PRO A 34 7.88 1.20 -11.35
N TYR A 35 8.45 0.95 -10.16
CA TYR A 35 7.71 1.05 -8.91
C TYR A 35 7.13 2.44 -8.64
N ILE A 36 7.83 3.47 -9.11
CA ILE A 36 7.40 4.86 -9.01
C ILE A 36 5.98 5.09 -9.58
N ALA A 37 5.52 4.28 -10.56
CA ALA A 37 4.16 4.41 -11.09
C ALA A 37 3.10 4.28 -9.99
N HIS A 38 3.31 3.38 -9.03
CA HIS A 38 2.43 3.24 -7.86
C HIS A 38 2.54 4.45 -6.93
N LEU A 39 3.76 4.89 -6.59
CA LEU A 39 3.98 6.02 -5.69
C LEU A 39 3.31 7.31 -6.23
N TYR A 40 3.43 7.56 -7.53
CA TYR A 40 2.78 8.70 -8.18
C TYR A 40 1.26 8.54 -8.28
N ASP A 41 0.73 7.33 -8.45
CA ASP A 41 -0.73 7.09 -8.39
C ASP A 41 -1.28 7.38 -6.99
N VAL A 42 -0.60 6.91 -5.93
CA VAL A 42 -0.96 7.22 -4.52
C VAL A 42 -0.95 8.73 -4.28
N ALA A 43 0.11 9.42 -4.68
CA ALA A 43 0.20 10.88 -4.57
C ALA A 43 -0.93 11.58 -5.35
N SER A 44 -1.22 11.14 -6.56
CA SER A 44 -2.31 11.67 -7.39
C SER A 44 -3.68 11.50 -6.73
N ILE A 45 -3.95 10.33 -6.15
CA ILE A 45 -5.19 10.03 -5.41
C ILE A 45 -5.33 10.99 -4.21
N LEU A 46 -4.26 11.18 -3.43
CA LEU A 46 -4.26 12.07 -2.27
C LEU A 46 -4.50 13.54 -2.67
N ILE A 47 -3.77 14.05 -3.67
CA ILE A 47 -3.95 15.41 -4.19
C ILE A 47 -5.39 15.62 -4.67
N SER A 48 -5.94 14.67 -5.41
CA SER A 48 -7.32 14.75 -5.93
C SER A 48 -8.37 14.75 -4.81
N ALA A 49 -8.05 14.12 -3.69
CA ALA A 49 -8.89 14.12 -2.49
C ALA A 49 -8.78 15.40 -1.66
N GLY A 50 -7.81 16.29 -1.96
CA GLY A 50 -7.56 17.52 -1.21
C GLY A 50 -6.64 17.35 -0.02
N ALA A 51 -5.79 16.32 -0.03
CA ALA A 51 -4.80 16.07 1.02
C ALA A 51 -3.74 17.19 1.09
N GLY A 52 -3.19 17.40 2.30
CA GLY A 52 -2.10 18.35 2.51
C GLY A 52 -0.76 17.85 1.97
N SER A 53 0.24 18.74 1.86
CA SER A 53 1.57 18.38 1.34
C SER A 53 2.25 17.27 2.14
N ASP A 54 2.07 17.21 3.46
CA ASP A 54 2.69 16.18 4.31
C ASP A 54 2.09 14.79 4.07
N GLU A 55 0.79 14.71 3.85
CA GLU A 55 0.11 13.46 3.48
C GLU A 55 0.55 12.99 2.10
N VAL A 56 0.67 13.92 1.14
CA VAL A 56 1.16 13.62 -0.21
C VAL A 56 2.62 13.13 -0.17
N CYS A 57 3.47 13.80 0.63
CA CYS A 57 4.85 13.37 0.85
C CYS A 57 4.89 11.97 1.48
N ALA A 58 4.05 11.72 2.50
CA ALA A 58 3.95 10.41 3.12
C ALA A 58 3.46 9.34 2.13
N GLY A 59 2.50 9.66 1.25
CA GLY A 59 2.06 8.77 0.18
C GLY A 59 3.16 8.41 -0.82
N LEU A 60 4.01 9.37 -1.20
CA LEU A 60 5.18 9.09 -2.02
C LEU A 60 6.21 8.20 -1.30
N LEU A 61 6.31 8.30 0.02
CA LEU A 61 7.32 7.63 0.86
C LEU A 61 6.83 6.35 1.55
N HIS A 62 5.55 5.98 1.43
CA HIS A 62 4.92 5.04 2.35
C HIS A 62 5.60 3.66 2.43
N ASP A 63 6.19 3.19 1.32
CA ASP A 63 6.94 1.92 1.28
C ASP A 63 8.46 2.08 1.52
N ALA A 64 8.97 3.31 1.62
CA ALA A 64 10.41 3.55 1.65
C ALA A 64 11.08 2.89 2.87
N ILE A 65 10.42 2.91 4.04
CA ILE A 65 10.95 2.24 5.23
C ILE A 65 11.05 0.72 5.00
N GLU A 66 10.02 0.09 4.42
CA GLU A 66 10.02 -1.36 4.22
C GLU A 66 10.99 -1.83 3.16
N ASP A 67 11.03 -1.11 2.04
CA ASP A 67 11.66 -1.58 0.81
C ASP A 67 13.06 -1.00 0.60
N GLN A 68 13.41 0.11 1.26
CA GLN A 68 14.60 0.90 0.92
C GLN A 68 15.56 1.16 2.10
N GLY A 69 15.33 0.59 3.29
CA GLY A 69 16.39 0.62 4.32
C GLY A 69 15.99 0.47 5.79
N GLY A 70 14.73 0.21 6.12
CA GLY A 70 14.29 0.00 7.51
C GLY A 70 14.45 1.24 8.39
N ASN A 71 14.78 1.06 9.67
CA ASN A 71 14.91 2.17 10.62
C ASN A 71 15.88 3.30 10.19
N PRO A 72 17.07 3.02 9.61
CA PRO A 72 17.92 4.07 9.03
C PRO A 72 17.18 4.95 8.01
N GLN A 73 16.27 4.38 7.25
CA GLN A 73 15.48 5.11 6.27
C GLN A 73 14.43 6.01 6.92
N ALA A 74 13.81 5.58 8.03
CA ALA A 74 12.93 6.44 8.83
C ALA A 74 13.66 7.69 9.36
N GLU A 75 14.90 7.52 9.83
CA GLU A 75 15.73 8.64 10.29
C GLU A 75 16.10 9.60 9.15
N ASN A 76 16.40 9.07 7.95
CA ASN A 76 16.65 9.90 6.78
C ASN A 76 15.42 10.74 6.41
N ILE A 77 14.23 10.13 6.42
CA ILE A 77 12.96 10.84 6.13
C ILE A 77 12.76 11.99 7.12
N SER A 78 12.96 11.75 8.42
CA SER A 78 12.86 12.80 9.45
C SER A 78 13.79 13.97 9.17
N ARG A 79 15.07 13.68 8.88
CA ARG A 79 16.11 14.69 8.66
C ARG A 79 15.87 15.52 7.39
N MET A 80 15.35 14.89 6.34
CA MET A 80 15.19 15.53 5.03
C MET A 80 13.83 16.23 4.87
N PHE A 81 12.77 15.68 5.46
CA PHE A 81 11.38 16.09 5.17
C PHE A 81 10.55 16.40 6.42
N GLY A 82 11.12 16.24 7.61
CA GLY A 82 10.51 16.58 8.89
C GLY A 82 9.87 15.40 9.63
N SER A 83 9.64 15.60 10.92
CA SER A 83 9.08 14.60 11.84
C SER A 83 7.65 14.20 11.50
N ASP A 84 6.86 15.13 10.95
CA ASP A 84 5.45 14.90 10.67
C ASP A 84 5.30 13.92 9.50
N VAL A 85 6.07 14.11 8.43
CA VAL A 85 6.16 13.17 7.31
C VAL A 85 6.64 11.80 7.79
N ARG A 86 7.69 11.74 8.62
CA ARG A 86 8.16 10.47 9.20
C ARG A 86 7.04 9.76 9.96
N THR A 87 6.32 10.46 10.83
CA THR A 87 5.26 9.88 11.66
C THR A 87 4.16 9.26 10.80
N LEU A 88 3.79 9.94 9.71
CA LEU A 88 2.81 9.41 8.75
C LEU A 88 3.33 8.16 8.01
N VAL A 89 4.59 8.16 7.56
CA VAL A 89 5.20 7.01 6.88
C VAL A 89 5.33 5.80 7.82
N GLU A 90 5.77 6.02 9.07
CA GLU A 90 5.81 4.97 10.09
C GLU A 90 4.41 4.42 10.37
N GLY A 91 3.39 5.28 10.42
CA GLY A 91 2.00 4.86 10.57
C GLY A 91 1.47 4.00 9.42
N CYS A 92 2.08 4.11 8.22
CA CYS A 92 1.72 3.30 7.05
C CYS A 92 2.55 2.01 6.92
N THR A 93 3.61 1.86 7.73
CA THR A 93 4.57 0.76 7.66
C THR A 93 4.06 -0.46 8.44
N ASP A 94 3.94 -1.60 7.76
CA ASP A 94 3.61 -2.93 8.28
C ASP A 94 4.83 -3.63 8.91
N SER A 95 6.06 -3.38 8.41
CA SER A 95 7.28 -3.93 9.00
C SER A 95 8.54 -3.12 8.72
N THR A 96 9.33 -2.85 9.76
CA THR A 96 10.65 -2.19 9.63
C THR A 96 11.79 -3.18 9.34
N SER A 97 11.54 -4.48 9.35
CA SER A 97 12.55 -5.49 8.99
C SER A 97 12.72 -5.52 7.48
N THR A 98 13.92 -5.27 6.99
CA THR A 98 14.27 -5.47 5.56
C THR A 98 14.62 -6.92 5.24
N ASP A 99 14.86 -7.74 6.28
CA ASP A 99 15.13 -9.17 6.16
C ASP A 99 13.81 -9.96 6.09
N PRO A 100 13.50 -10.62 4.95
CA PRO A 100 12.27 -11.39 4.78
C PRO A 100 12.12 -12.53 5.78
N ASP A 101 13.22 -13.15 6.21
CA ASP A 101 13.20 -14.31 7.12
C ASP A 101 12.85 -13.92 8.55
N LYS A 102 13.00 -12.62 8.87
CA LYS A 102 12.63 -12.04 10.16
C LYS A 102 11.22 -11.44 10.17
N LYS A 103 10.52 -11.41 9.02
CA LYS A 103 9.14 -10.92 8.97
C LYS A 103 8.20 -11.99 9.52
N LEU A 104 7.29 -11.59 10.41
CA LEU A 104 6.17 -12.44 10.84
C LEU A 104 5.36 -12.95 9.65
N PRO A 105 4.59 -14.04 9.78
CA PRO A 105 3.64 -14.50 8.77
C PRO A 105 2.79 -13.40 8.14
N TRP A 106 2.59 -13.44 6.80
CA TRP A 106 1.85 -12.41 6.07
C TRP A 106 0.50 -12.08 6.70
N GLU A 107 -0.25 -13.11 7.08
CA GLU A 107 -1.56 -12.97 7.70
C GLU A 107 -1.50 -12.29 9.07
N GLN A 108 -0.52 -12.65 9.90
CA GLN A 108 -0.31 -12.02 11.22
C GLN A 108 0.03 -10.54 11.07
N ARG A 109 0.88 -10.19 10.08
CA ARG A 109 1.19 -8.80 9.78
C ARG A 109 -0.05 -8.03 9.34
N LYS A 110 -0.84 -8.58 8.42
CA LYS A 110 -2.07 -7.93 7.95
C LYS A 110 -3.14 -7.81 9.04
N GLU A 111 -3.27 -8.79 9.92
CA GLU A 111 -4.14 -8.70 11.09
C GLU A 111 -3.69 -7.60 12.05
N ALA A 112 -2.39 -7.51 12.35
CA ALA A 112 -1.83 -6.45 13.18
C ALA A 112 -2.02 -5.06 12.53
N TYR A 113 -1.84 -4.97 11.22
CA TYR A 113 -2.05 -3.73 10.47
C TYR A 113 -3.51 -3.26 10.53
N ILE A 114 -4.50 -4.17 10.37
CA ILE A 114 -5.92 -3.83 10.51
C ILE A 114 -6.21 -3.28 11.92
N LYS A 115 -5.70 -3.93 12.97
CA LYS A 115 -5.87 -3.46 14.36
C LYS A 115 -5.22 -2.09 14.60
N HIS A 116 -4.03 -1.86 14.05
CA HIS A 116 -3.39 -0.56 14.09
C HIS A 116 -4.24 0.51 13.38
N PHE A 117 -4.77 0.17 12.20
CA PHE A 117 -5.58 1.06 11.37
C PHE A 117 -6.83 1.58 12.08
N GLU A 118 -7.45 0.76 12.94
CA GLU A 118 -8.58 1.15 13.80
C GLU A 118 -8.28 2.34 14.71
N THR A 119 -7.02 2.50 15.14
CA THR A 119 -6.58 3.55 16.09
C THR A 119 -5.67 4.60 15.47
N ALA A 120 -5.34 4.45 14.18
CA ALA A 120 -4.48 5.38 13.45
C ALA A 120 -5.10 6.78 13.32
N SER A 121 -4.25 7.80 13.13
CA SER A 121 -4.73 9.15 12.84
C SER A 121 -5.45 9.21 11.49
N ASP A 122 -6.34 10.18 11.31
CA ASP A 122 -7.06 10.34 10.04
C ASP A 122 -6.12 10.56 8.86
N SER A 123 -4.98 11.23 9.06
CA SER A 123 -3.95 11.39 8.03
C SER A 123 -3.31 10.07 7.61
N VAL A 124 -2.95 9.21 8.57
CA VAL A 124 -2.46 7.85 8.26
C VAL A 124 -3.54 7.06 7.53
N ARG A 125 -4.81 7.20 7.95
CA ARG A 125 -5.93 6.55 7.26
C ARG A 125 -6.05 6.99 5.81
N ARG A 126 -6.02 8.29 5.53
CA ARG A 126 -6.08 8.82 4.17
C ARG A 126 -4.92 8.32 3.29
N VAL A 127 -3.69 8.34 3.81
CA VAL A 127 -2.51 7.82 3.08
C VAL A 127 -2.66 6.33 2.77
N SER A 128 -3.02 5.52 3.76
CA SER A 128 -3.23 4.08 3.57
C SER A 128 -4.37 3.78 2.59
N CYS A 129 -5.49 4.53 2.66
CA CYS A 129 -6.59 4.38 1.71
C CYS A 129 -6.11 4.58 0.27
N ALA A 130 -5.33 5.63 0.01
CA ALA A 130 -4.80 5.91 -1.32
C ALA A 130 -3.87 4.79 -1.83
N ASP A 131 -2.98 4.28 -0.96
CA ASP A 131 -2.16 3.10 -1.23
C ASP A 131 -3.04 1.90 -1.62
N LYS A 132 -4.01 1.54 -0.79
CA LYS A 132 -4.86 0.37 -1.04
C LYS A 132 -5.71 0.53 -2.29
N ILE A 133 -6.22 1.72 -2.59
CA ILE A 133 -6.92 2.01 -3.85
C ILE A 133 -6.00 1.74 -5.04
N SER A 134 -4.77 2.26 -5.02
CA SER A 134 -3.78 2.01 -6.09
C SER A 134 -3.47 0.53 -6.25
N ASN A 135 -3.31 -0.19 -5.14
CA ASN A 135 -3.06 -1.63 -5.14
C ASN A 135 -4.26 -2.44 -5.67
N MET A 136 -5.49 -2.12 -5.28
CA MET A 136 -6.69 -2.78 -5.80
C MET A 136 -6.84 -2.56 -7.31
N ARG A 137 -6.60 -1.34 -7.80
CA ARG A 137 -6.59 -1.05 -9.25
C ARG A 137 -5.57 -1.87 -10.01
N ALA A 138 -4.37 -2.03 -9.45
CA ALA A 138 -3.34 -2.89 -10.05
C ALA A 138 -3.78 -4.37 -10.08
N ILE A 139 -4.39 -4.87 -9.00
CA ILE A 139 -4.91 -6.24 -8.94
C ILE A 139 -6.01 -6.45 -9.99
N ILE A 140 -6.94 -5.52 -10.12
CA ILE A 140 -8.02 -5.58 -11.13
C ILE A 140 -7.40 -5.67 -12.53
N ALA A 141 -6.45 -4.79 -12.86
CA ALA A 141 -5.79 -4.80 -14.16
C ALA A 141 -5.01 -6.10 -14.42
N ASP A 142 -4.41 -6.70 -13.40
CA ASP A 142 -3.71 -7.99 -13.53
C ASP A 142 -4.70 -9.16 -13.71
N LEU A 143 -5.85 -9.13 -13.02
CA LEU A 143 -6.93 -10.09 -13.20
C LEU A 143 -7.49 -10.07 -14.63
N GLU A 144 -7.71 -8.88 -15.20
CA GLU A 144 -8.16 -8.72 -16.58
C GLU A 144 -7.18 -9.36 -17.59
N LYS A 145 -5.88 -9.29 -17.31
CA LYS A 145 -4.82 -9.78 -18.21
C LYS A 145 -4.52 -11.26 -18.03
N THR A 146 -4.45 -11.72 -16.78
CA THR A 146 -3.86 -13.03 -16.45
C THR A 146 -4.83 -13.97 -15.73
N GLY A 147 -6.05 -13.50 -15.46
CA GLY A 147 -7.12 -14.28 -14.86
C GLY A 147 -6.77 -14.80 -13.47
N ASN A 148 -7.21 -16.01 -13.17
CA ASN A 148 -6.97 -16.67 -11.88
C ASN A 148 -5.48 -16.80 -11.52
N ASN A 149 -4.58 -16.74 -12.50
CA ASN A 149 -3.15 -16.80 -12.23
C ASN A 149 -2.64 -15.61 -11.40
N THR A 150 -3.31 -14.45 -11.44
CA THR A 150 -2.96 -13.25 -10.65
C THR A 150 -2.69 -13.57 -9.18
N TRP A 151 -3.47 -14.48 -8.59
CA TRP A 151 -3.33 -14.87 -7.18
C TRP A 151 -1.99 -15.53 -6.86
N ASN A 152 -1.25 -15.99 -7.88
CA ASN A 152 0.12 -16.44 -7.69
C ASN A 152 1.04 -15.33 -7.16
N LEU A 153 0.75 -14.05 -7.39
CA LEU A 153 1.58 -12.93 -6.90
C LEU A 153 1.51 -12.73 -5.39
N PHE A 154 0.45 -13.23 -4.75
CA PHE A 154 0.15 -12.99 -3.34
C PHE A 154 0.45 -14.20 -2.48
N CYS A 155 0.56 -13.96 -1.17
CA CYS A 155 0.70 -14.98 -0.14
C CYS A 155 1.76 -16.05 -0.46
N ARG A 156 2.86 -15.67 -1.13
CA ARG A 156 3.99 -16.56 -1.41
C ARG A 156 4.72 -16.83 -0.08
N SER A 157 4.27 -17.89 0.61
CA SER A 157 4.92 -18.69 1.67
C SER A 157 5.73 -17.97 2.76
N ILE A 158 5.41 -18.24 4.03
CA ILE A 158 6.40 -18.19 5.11
C ILE A 158 6.78 -19.64 5.41
N GLU A 159 8.08 -19.92 5.33
CA GLU A 159 8.66 -21.21 5.68
C GLU A 159 8.77 -21.33 7.21
N HIS A 160 8.32 -22.46 7.74
CA HIS A 160 9.01 -23.15 8.82
C HIS A 160 9.08 -24.60 8.35
N ASP A 161 10.27 -25.20 8.33
CA ASP A 161 10.51 -26.63 8.04
C ASP A 161 10.73 -27.05 6.56
N GLY A 162 11.23 -26.15 5.69
CA GLY A 162 11.89 -26.53 4.42
C GLY A 162 11.01 -27.09 3.29
N LYS A 163 9.67 -27.03 3.41
CA LYS A 163 8.72 -27.37 2.33
C LYS A 163 7.99 -26.11 1.86
N LYS A 164 8.12 -25.77 0.58
CA LYS A 164 7.33 -24.70 -0.07
C LYS A 164 5.85 -25.08 -0.09
N ASN A 165 5.10 -24.65 0.93
CA ASN A 165 3.65 -24.86 0.95
C ASN A 165 2.97 -23.66 0.28
N THR A 166 2.80 -23.73 -1.04
CA THR A 166 2.05 -22.74 -1.79
C THR A 166 0.56 -22.96 -1.57
N LEU A 167 -0.11 -22.02 -0.89
CA LEU A 167 -1.57 -22.04 -0.71
C LEU A 167 -2.30 -22.17 -2.07
N PRO A 168 -3.45 -22.88 -2.14
CA PRO A 168 -4.32 -22.87 -3.31
C PRO A 168 -4.70 -21.44 -3.73
N LEU A 169 -4.89 -21.20 -5.03
CA LEU A 169 -5.21 -19.86 -5.55
C LEU A 169 -6.48 -19.26 -4.92
N ASP A 170 -7.50 -20.09 -4.69
CA ASP A 170 -8.74 -19.69 -4.03
C ASP A 170 -8.52 -19.18 -2.60
N GLU A 171 -7.63 -19.82 -1.83
CA GLU A 171 -7.29 -19.35 -0.48
C GLU A 171 -6.50 -18.05 -0.51
N ARG A 172 -5.60 -17.87 -1.49
CA ARG A 172 -4.87 -16.61 -1.67
C ARG A 172 -5.82 -15.47 -2.03
N ARG A 173 -6.77 -15.71 -2.95
CA ARG A 173 -7.83 -14.76 -3.28
C ARG A 173 -8.59 -14.35 -2.03
N LYS A 174 -9.10 -15.33 -1.26
CA LYS A 174 -9.84 -15.07 -0.02
C LYS A 174 -9.04 -14.24 0.98
N LYS A 175 -7.75 -14.52 1.15
CA LYS A 175 -6.87 -13.76 2.05
C LYS A 175 -6.66 -12.32 1.59
N VAL A 176 -6.47 -12.09 0.28
CA VAL A 176 -6.31 -10.74 -0.26
C VAL A 176 -7.61 -9.94 -0.10
N LEU A 177 -8.76 -10.53 -0.44
CA LEU A 177 -10.07 -9.89 -0.27
C LEU A 177 -10.35 -9.58 1.21
N TRP A 178 -10.13 -10.55 2.11
CA TRP A 178 -10.26 -10.36 3.56
C TRP A 178 -9.46 -9.15 4.08
N TYR A 179 -8.23 -8.98 3.59
CA TYR A 179 -7.41 -7.84 4.00
C TYR A 179 -8.03 -6.51 3.57
N HIS A 180 -8.44 -6.40 2.31
CA HIS A 180 -9.05 -5.17 1.80
C HIS A 180 -10.44 -4.90 2.39
N ASP A 181 -11.21 -5.94 2.71
CA ASP A 181 -12.49 -5.85 3.42
C ASP A 181 -12.31 -5.37 4.86
N GLY A 182 -11.29 -5.88 5.56
CA GLY A 182 -10.94 -5.46 6.92
C GLY A 182 -10.59 -3.98 7.00
N ILE A 183 -9.79 -3.49 6.04
CA ILE A 183 -9.51 -2.06 5.90
C ILE A 183 -10.79 -1.29 5.52
N GLY A 184 -11.58 -1.80 4.58
CA GLY A 184 -12.83 -1.18 4.13
C GLY A 184 -13.81 -0.92 5.28
N LYS A 185 -13.95 -1.86 6.20
CA LYS A 185 -14.77 -1.68 7.40
C LYS A 185 -14.33 -0.47 8.24
N VAL A 186 -13.02 -0.34 8.50
CA VAL A 186 -12.48 0.79 9.26
C VAL A 186 -12.66 2.10 8.48
N VAL A 187 -12.55 2.05 7.15
CA VAL A 187 -12.81 3.20 6.28
C VAL A 187 -14.25 3.67 6.39
N ASP A 188 -15.22 2.75 6.34
CA ASP A 188 -16.64 3.06 6.47
C ASP A 188 -16.96 3.69 7.84
N ASP A 189 -16.43 3.09 8.92
CA ASP A 189 -16.58 3.57 10.30
C ASP A 189 -16.00 4.99 10.50
N ASN A 190 -15.04 5.42 9.66
CA ASN A 190 -14.36 6.71 9.73
C ASN A 190 -14.59 7.58 8.47
N SER A 191 -15.64 7.29 7.70
CA SER A 191 -15.91 7.92 6.40
C SER A 191 -15.96 9.45 6.46
N ALA A 192 -16.49 10.02 7.55
CA ALA A 192 -16.57 11.46 7.74
C ALA A 192 -15.20 12.16 7.77
N THR A 193 -14.17 11.54 8.34
CA THR A 193 -12.82 12.14 8.45
C THR A 193 -11.90 11.75 7.29
N ILE A 194 -12.13 10.59 6.69
CA ILE A 194 -11.44 10.14 5.48
C ILE A 194 -11.96 10.91 4.25
N GLY A 195 -13.22 11.32 4.26
CA GLY A 195 -13.83 12.16 3.22
C GLY A 195 -13.93 11.44 1.88
N LYS A 196 -13.56 12.13 0.79
CA LYS A 196 -13.69 11.63 -0.60
C LYS A 196 -12.99 10.29 -0.85
N LEU A 197 -11.97 9.97 -0.06
CA LEU A 197 -11.24 8.70 -0.19
C LEU A 197 -12.09 7.51 0.25
N ALA A 198 -13.05 7.69 1.16
CA ALA A 198 -13.90 6.60 1.63
C ALA A 198 -14.78 6.08 0.49
N ASP A 199 -15.48 6.97 -0.21
CA ASP A 199 -16.32 6.60 -1.36
C ASP A 199 -15.48 5.92 -2.47
N LEU A 200 -14.29 6.47 -2.74
CA LEU A 200 -13.40 5.90 -3.76
C LEU A 200 -12.88 4.52 -3.35
N TYR A 201 -12.56 4.33 -2.07
CA TYR A 201 -12.14 3.04 -1.53
C TYR A 201 -13.26 2.01 -1.69
N THR A 202 -14.46 2.33 -1.20
CA THR A 202 -15.63 1.42 -1.23
C THR A 202 -16.01 1.06 -2.67
N SER A 203 -15.98 2.03 -3.59
CA SER A 203 -16.22 1.77 -5.02
C SER A 203 -15.16 0.86 -5.63
N THR A 204 -13.88 1.11 -5.35
CA THR A 204 -12.77 0.31 -5.89
C THR A 204 -12.76 -1.11 -5.31
N LEU A 205 -13.10 -1.27 -4.02
CA LEU A 205 -13.25 -2.58 -3.39
C LEU A 205 -14.38 -3.40 -4.03
N GLY A 206 -15.53 -2.78 -4.30
CA GLY A 206 -16.61 -3.44 -5.03
C GLY A 206 -16.18 -3.91 -6.42
N GLN A 207 -15.42 -3.10 -7.16
CA GLN A 207 -14.85 -3.49 -8.45
C GLN A 207 -13.85 -4.65 -8.33
N LEU A 208 -13.03 -4.67 -7.27
CA LEU A 208 -12.11 -5.77 -7.01
C LEU A 208 -12.87 -7.08 -6.79
N HIS A 209 -13.94 -7.08 -6.00
CA HIS A 209 -14.77 -8.27 -5.80
C HIS A 209 -15.39 -8.76 -7.11
N ILE A 210 -15.98 -7.86 -7.91
CA ILE A 210 -16.55 -8.21 -9.22
C ILE A 210 -15.49 -8.81 -10.14
N ALA A 211 -14.31 -8.19 -10.23
CA ALA A 211 -13.20 -8.70 -11.05
C ALA A 211 -12.71 -10.07 -10.54
N ALA A 212 -12.60 -10.22 -9.22
CA ALA A 212 -12.18 -11.47 -8.60
C ALA A 212 -13.18 -12.60 -8.87
N GLU A 213 -14.48 -12.34 -8.95
CA GLU A 213 -15.48 -13.35 -9.34
C GLU A 213 -15.45 -13.63 -10.85
N THR A 214 -15.33 -12.59 -11.67
CA THR A 214 -15.41 -12.68 -13.14
C THR A 214 -14.23 -13.43 -13.74
N TYR A 215 -13.01 -13.15 -13.27
CA TYR A 215 -11.77 -13.64 -13.89
C TYR A 215 -11.17 -14.88 -13.21
N THR A 216 -11.88 -15.49 -12.26
CA THR A 216 -11.44 -16.70 -11.55
C THR A 216 -12.28 -17.95 -11.79
N GLN A 217 -13.37 -17.81 -12.54
CA GLN A 217 -14.13 -18.91 -13.13
C GLN A 217 -13.40 -19.45 -14.38
#